data_AF-A0AAT9HJ45-F1
#
_entry.id   AF-A0AAT9HJ45-F1
#
_cell.length_a   1.000
_cell.length_b   1.000
_cell.length_c   1.000
_cell.angle_alpha   90.00
_cell.angle_beta   90.00
_cell.angle_gamma   90.00
#
_symmetry.space_group_name_H-M   'P 1'
#
loop_
_entity.id
_entity.type
_entity.pdbx_description
1 polymer ?
#
loop_
_entity_poly.entity_id
_entity_poly.type
_entity_poly.pdbx_seq_one_letter_code
_entity_poly.pdbx_strand_id
1 'polypeptide(L)' 'MIDALVPAVDALGDSFAAARDAAEEGAVATTPLRARKGRASYLGERSVGHQDPRATSAALLIAALMDAEAVGE' A
#
# COMPACT_ATOMS: atom_id res chain seq x y z
N MET A 1 -5.53 -0.20 -1.87
CA MET A 1 -5.24 -1.35 -0.94
C MET A 1 -4.54 -2.47 -1.66
N ILE A 2 -5.17 -3.07 -2.68
CA ILE A 2 -4.53 -4.12 -3.50
C ILE A 2 -3.22 -3.59 -4.12
N ASP A 3 -3.21 -2.32 -4.49
CA ASP A 3 -2.05 -1.62 -5.05
C ASP A 3 -0.84 -1.56 -4.10
N ALA A 4 -1.05 -1.77 -2.79
CA ALA A 4 0.02 -1.92 -1.80
C ALA A 4 0.22 -3.38 -1.37
N LEU A 5 -0.86 -4.15 -1.19
CA LEU A 5 -0.76 -5.55 -0.71
C LEU A 5 -0.15 -6.51 -1.72
N VAL A 6 -0.50 -6.39 -3.01
CA VAL A 6 0.04 -7.29 -4.05
C VAL A 6 1.56 -7.16 -4.16
N PRO A 7 2.14 -5.96 -4.38
CA PRO A 7 3.59 -5.86 -4.46
C PRO A 7 4.27 -6.24 -3.12
N ALA A 8 3.64 -6.00 -1.97
CA ALA A 8 4.17 -6.44 -0.69
C ALA A 8 4.24 -7.97 -0.57
N VAL A 9 3.21 -8.70 -1.01
CA VAL A 9 3.18 -10.16 -1.00
C VAL A 9 4.21 -10.73 -1.98
N ASP A 10 4.36 -10.12 -3.15
CA ASP A 10 5.36 -10.52 -4.14
C ASP A 10 6.79 -10.36 -3.59
N ALA A 11 7.06 -9.27 -2.87
CA ALA A 11 8.35 -8.98 -2.24
C ALA A 11 8.59 -9.71 -0.89
N LEU A 12 7.55 -10.34 -0.32
CA LEU A 12 7.64 -10.99 0.99
C LEU A 12 8.63 -12.16 1.02
N GLY A 13 8.81 -12.84 -0.12
CA GLY A 13 9.79 -13.91 -0.26
C GLY A 13 11.24 -13.45 -0.09
N ASP A 14 11.51 -12.15 -0.29
CA ASP A 14 12.85 -11.57 -0.15
C ASP A 14 13.14 -11.15 1.29
N SER A 15 12.22 -10.42 1.94
CA SER A 15 12.26 -10.09 3.38
C SER A 15 11.01 -9.31 3.81
N PHE A 16 10.78 -9.19 5.12
CA PHE A 16 9.78 -8.26 5.68
C PHE A 16 10.07 -6.79 5.34
N ALA A 17 11.36 -6.41 5.27
CA ALA A 17 11.77 -5.07 4.85
C ALA A 17 11.39 -4.79 3.39
N ALA A 18 11.66 -5.75 2.48
CA ALA A 18 11.28 -5.64 1.08
C ALA A 18 9.76 -5.57 0.91
N ALA A 19 9.00 -6.36 1.67
CA ALA A 19 7.53 -6.26 1.69
C ALA A 19 7.05 -4.88 2.15
N ARG A 20 7.67 -4.30 3.19
CA ARG A 20 7.34 -2.95 3.69
C ARG A 20 7.60 -1.88 2.64
N ASP A 21 8.77 -1.90 2.02
CA ASP A 21 9.14 -0.93 0.98
C ASP A 21 8.20 -1.04 -0.23
N ALA A 22 7.91 -2.26 -0.69
CA ALA A 22 7.00 -2.50 -1.81
C ALA A 22 5.56 -2.06 -1.50
N ALA A 23 5.08 -2.24 -0.26
CA ALA A 23 3.77 -1.75 0.16
C ALA A 23 3.70 -0.21 0.16
N GLU A 24 4.75 0.45 0.65
CA GLU A 24 4.89 1.90 0.71
C GLU A 24 4.91 2.51 -0.70
N GLU A 25 5.75 1.98 -1.59
CA GLU A 25 5.81 2.37 -3.00
C GLU A 25 4.47 2.18 -3.69
N GLY A 26 3.83 1.02 -3.48
CA GLY A 26 2.50 0.72 -4.01
C GLY A 26 1.44 1.70 -3.54
N ALA A 27 1.49 2.13 -2.28
CA ALA A 27 0.60 3.18 -1.77
C ALA A 27 0.87 4.53 -2.43
N VAL A 28 2.14 4.98 -2.52
CA VAL A 28 2.52 6.25 -3.18
C VAL A 28 2.11 6.26 -4.65
N ALA A 29 2.29 5.14 -5.35
CA ALA A 29 1.95 4.96 -6.76
C ALA A 29 0.45 5.10 -7.07
N THR A 30 -0.41 5.13 -6.04
CA THR A 30 -1.85 5.43 -6.24
C THR A 30 -2.14 6.89 -6.55
N THR A 31 -1.25 7.82 -6.21
CA THR A 31 -1.46 9.27 -6.35
C THR A 31 -1.85 9.70 -7.77
N PRO A 32 -1.18 9.28 -8.86
CA PRO A 32 -1.58 9.64 -10.22
C PRO A 32 -2.79 8.86 -10.76
N LEU A 33 -3.34 7.91 -10.01
CA LEU A 33 -4.40 7.02 -10.53
C LEU A 33 -5.79 7.63 -10.37
N ARG A 34 -6.62 7.45 -11.39
CA ARG A 34 -8.07 7.67 -11.25
C ARG A 34 -8.70 6.48 -10.54
N ALA A 35 -9.38 6.73 -9.43
CA ALA A 35 -10.07 5.70 -8.66
C ALA A 35 -11.21 5.05 -9.47
N ARG A 36 -11.17 3.71 -9.58
CA ARG A 36 -12.21 2.90 -10.26
C ARG A 36 -13.14 2.15 -9.31
N LYS A 37 -12.75 2.02 -8.03
CA LYS A 37 -13.49 1.27 -7.00
C LYS A 37 -13.64 2.10 -5.72
N GLY A 38 -14.65 1.76 -4.91
CA GLY A 38 -14.90 2.40 -3.60
C GLY A 38 -15.44 3.83 -3.70
N ARG A 39 -15.56 4.53 -2.56
CA ARG A 39 -16.17 5.88 -2.50
C ARG A 39 -15.39 6.94 -3.30
N ALA A 40 -14.08 6.78 -3.46
CA ALA A 40 -13.25 7.69 -4.24
C ALA A 40 -13.60 7.67 -5.74
N SER A 41 -14.17 6.57 -6.26
CA SER A 41 -14.58 6.52 -7.68
C SER A 41 -15.72 7.48 -8.02
N TYR A 42 -16.50 7.91 -7.02
CA TYR A 42 -17.59 8.89 -7.19
C TYR A 42 -17.06 10.27 -7.61
N LEU A 43 -15.78 10.55 -7.37
CA LEU A 43 -15.15 11.83 -7.69
C LEU A 43 -14.62 11.90 -9.14
N GLY A 44 -14.59 10.77 -9.86
CA GLY A 44 -14.08 10.72 -11.23
C GLY A 44 -12.64 11.25 -11.33
N GLU A 45 -12.38 12.15 -12.28
CA GLU A 45 -11.06 12.78 -12.48
C GLU A 45 -10.56 13.53 -11.25
N ARG A 46 -11.44 13.99 -10.35
CA ARG A 46 -11.05 14.69 -9.12
C ARG A 46 -10.36 13.77 -8.10
N SER A 47 -10.38 12.46 -8.30
CA SER A 47 -9.62 11.52 -7.47
C SER A 47 -8.12 11.53 -7.78
N VAL A 48 -7.72 11.93 -8.99
CA VAL A 48 -6.31 12.00 -9.41
C VAL A 48 -5.57 13.03 -8.56
N GLY A 49 -4.31 12.75 -8.23
CA GLY A 49 -3.46 13.59 -7.39
C GLY A 49 -3.61 13.34 -5.89
N HIS A 50 -4.45 12.37 -5.48
CA HIS A 50 -4.65 12.02 -4.09
C HIS A 50 -4.27 10.56 -3.85
N GLN A 51 -3.37 10.32 -2.89
CA GLN A 51 -3.02 8.97 -2.46
C GLN A 51 -4.26 8.23 -1.93
N ASP A 52 -4.45 6.97 -2.30
CA ASP A 52 -5.54 6.13 -1.78
C ASP A 52 -5.30 5.86 -0.28
N PRO A 53 -6.14 6.38 0.63
CA PRO A 53 -5.97 6.15 2.06
C PRO A 53 -6.01 4.67 2.41
N ARG A 54 -6.74 3.85 1.63
CA ARG A 54 -6.81 2.40 1.86
C ARG A 54 -5.52 1.69 1.47
N ALA A 55 -4.78 2.19 0.47
CA ALA A 55 -3.45 1.69 0.14
C ALA A 55 -2.46 2.07 1.24
N THR A 56 -2.51 3.32 1.71
CA THR A 56 -1.70 3.79 2.85
C THR A 56 -1.94 2.96 4.11
N SER A 57 -3.19 2.66 4.47
CA SER A 57 -3.48 1.78 5.62
C SER A 57 -2.88 0.38 5.47
N ALA A 58 -2.86 -0.17 4.25
CA ALA A 58 -2.24 -1.47 4.02
C ALA A 58 -0.72 -1.41 4.19
N ALA A 59 -0.06 -0.37 3.67
CA ALA A 59 1.36 -0.16 3.89
C ALA A 59 1.71 -0.05 5.39
N LEU A 60 0.89 0.67 6.17
CA LEU A 60 1.07 0.75 7.63
C LEU A 60 0.93 -0.61 8.33
N LEU A 61 0.03 -1.48 7.88
CA LEU A 61 -0.11 -2.84 8.42
C LEU A 61 1.12 -3.70 8.11
N ILE A 62 1.69 -3.59 6.91
CA ILE A 62 2.91 -4.31 6.55
C ILE A 62 4.13 -3.76 7.33
N ALA A 63 4.21 -2.45 7.53
CA ALA A 63 5.23 -1.85 8.39
C ALA A 63 5.13 -2.39 9.83
N ALA A 64 3.92 -2.43 10.39
CA ALA A 64 3.70 -2.99 11.72
C ALA A 64 4.04 -4.49 11.80
N LEU A 65 3.86 -5.25 10.71
CA LEU A 65 4.27 -6.65 10.64
C LEU A 65 5.80 -6.79 10.71
N MET A 66 6.54 -5.96 9.97
CA MET A 66 8.01 -5.91 10.04
C MET A 66 8.47 -5.55 11.45
N ASP A 67 7.86 -4.52 12.06
CA ASP A 67 8.19 -4.12 13.44
C ASP A 67 7.92 -5.24 14.45
N ALA A 68 6.83 -6.00 14.27
CA ALA A 68 6.48 -7.12 15.13
C ALA A 68 7.45 -8.31 14.99
N GLU A 69 7.99 -8.54 13.80
CA GLU A 69 8.99 -9.59 13.57
C GLU A 69 10.31 -9.26 14.27
N ALA A 70 10.75 -8.00 14.21
CA ALA A 70 11.97 -7.54 14.90
C ALA A 70 11.90 -7.65 16.44
N VAL A 71 10.70 -7.77 17.03
CA VAL A 71 10.49 -8.01 18.47
C VAL A 71 10.42 -9.51 18.81
N GLY A 72 10.23 -10.37 17.80
CA GLY A 72 10.13 -11.82 17.94
C GLY A 72 11.47 -12.56 17.99
N GLU A 73 12.57 -11.90 17.61
CA GLU A 73 13.95 -12.35 17.82
C GLU A 73 14.55 -11.84 19.13
#